data_AF-A0A3M1ZDI7-F1
#
_entry.id   AF-A0A3M1ZDI7-F1
#
_cell.length_a   1.000
_cell.length_b   1.000
_cell.length_c   1.000
_cell.angle_alpha   90.00
_cell.angle_beta   90.00
_cell.angle_gamma   90.00
#
_symmetry.space_group_name_H-M   'P 1'
#
loop_
_entity.id
_entity.type
_entity.pdbx_description
1 polymer ?
#
loop_
_entity_poly.entity_id
_entity_poly.type
_entity_poly.pdbx_seq_one_letter_code
_entity_poly.pdbx_strand_id
1 'polypeptide(L)'
;MNPSKEKWIHSVLSSLEGSQRAKPAPRLFDQIQETIARREAPVVPLSWRRMGVAAAAVMLFLNIAALRHYSKTQSETTVQSSEYSDAESLISNYNIYEL
;
A
#
# COMPACT_ATOMS: atom_id res chain seq x y z
N MET A 1 -5.65 21.88 29.06
CA MET A 1 -5.24 20.88 30.07
C MET A 1 -6.43 20.00 30.39
N ASN A 2 -6.22 18.69 30.59
CA ASN A 2 -7.32 17.75 30.75
C ASN A 2 -7.53 17.51 32.25
N PRO A 3 -8.63 18.02 32.85
CA PRO A 3 -8.84 18.02 34.30
C PRO A 3 -8.85 16.61 34.91
N SER A 4 -9.17 15.58 34.12
CA SER A 4 -9.12 14.19 34.55
C SER A 4 -7.68 13.69 34.76
N LYS A 5 -6.75 14.10 33.89
CA LYS A 5 -5.34 13.73 33.94
C LYS A 5 -4.65 14.38 35.14
N GLU A 6 -4.95 15.65 35.43
CA GLU A 6 -4.41 16.35 36.60
C GLU A 6 -4.85 15.70 37.92
N LYS A 7 -6.14 15.33 38.05
CA LYS A 7 -6.65 14.62 39.23
C LYS A 7 -6.00 13.25 39.42
N TRP A 8 -5.81 12.50 38.34
CA TRP A 8 -5.15 11.20 38.38
C TRP A 8 -3.68 11.34 38.83
N ILE A 9 -2.92 12.27 38.24
CA ILE A 9 -1.52 12.53 38.63
C ILE A 9 -1.44 12.90 40.13
N HIS A 10 -2.32 13.80 40.58
CA HIS A 10 -2.34 14.20 41.99
C HIS A 10 -2.65 13.02 42.92
N SER A 11 -3.61 12.17 42.56
CA SER A 11 -3.97 10.99 43.37
C SER A 11 -2.84 9.96 43.47
N VAL A 12 -2.04 9.80 42.41
CA VAL A 12 -0.89 8.90 42.39
C VAL A 12 0.28 9.46 43.17
N LEU A 13 0.50 10.78 43.13
CA LEU A 13 1.57 11.41 43.91
C LEU A 13 1.23 11.43 45.40
N SER A 14 -0.02 11.72 45.76
CA SER A 14 -0.47 11.69 47.15
C SER A 14 -0.46 10.29 47.77
N SER A 15 -0.58 9.23 46.97
CA SER A 15 -0.50 7.84 47.48
C SER A 15 0.93 7.40 47.83
N LEU A 16 1.93 8.16 47.42
CA LEU A 16 3.34 7.93 47.73
C LEU A 16 3.82 8.76 48.93
N GLU A 17 3.00 9.69 49.41
CA GLU A 17 3.31 10.58 50.52
C GLU A 17 3.37 9.77 51.82
N GLY A 18 4.53 9.78 52.50
CA GLY A 18 4.79 8.94 53.68
C GLY A 18 5.34 7.54 53.37
N SER A 19 5.48 7.17 52.09
CA SER A 19 6.17 5.92 51.72
C SER A 19 7.66 6.01 52.05
N GLN A 20 8.21 4.95 52.66
CA GLN A 20 9.66 4.86 52.86
C GLN A 20 10.34 4.51 51.54
N ARG A 21 11.56 5.06 51.37
CA ARG A 21 12.38 4.77 50.19
C ARG A 21 12.69 3.27 50.15
N ALA A 22 12.11 2.57 49.17
CA ALA A 22 12.37 1.15 48.99
C ALA A 22 13.85 0.92 48.62
N LYS A 23 14.50 -0.03 49.30
CA LYS A 23 15.79 -0.54 48.85
C LYS A 23 15.52 -1.61 47.79
N PRO A 24 15.91 -1.40 46.52
CA PRO A 24 15.72 -2.41 45.49
C PRO A 24 16.52 -3.67 45.82
N ALA A 25 16.05 -4.82 45.33
CA ALA A 25 16.78 -6.07 45.49
C ALA A 25 18.17 -5.97 44.83
N PRO A 26 19.24 -6.54 45.43
CA PRO A 26 20.60 -6.41 44.92
C PRO A 26 20.79 -6.86 43.46
N ARG A 27 19.96 -7.81 42.99
CA ARG A 27 20.01 -8.38 41.64
C ARG A 27 19.02 -7.74 40.66
N LEU A 28 18.26 -6.72 41.08
CA LEU A 28 17.26 -6.08 40.23
C LEU A 28 17.91 -5.41 39.01
N PHE A 29 19.08 -4.81 39.20
CA PHE A 29 19.84 -4.18 38.14
C PHE A 29 20.29 -5.20 37.09
N ASP A 30 20.84 -6.33 37.54
CA ASP A 30 21.27 -7.43 36.65
C ASP A 30 20.08 -7.98 35.85
N GLN A 31 18.92 -8.15 36.49
CA GLN A 31 17.69 -8.62 35.83
C GLN A 31 17.19 -7.65 34.76
N ILE A 32 17.27 -6.34 35.01
CA ILE A 32 16.91 -5.31 34.01
C ILE A 32 17.87 -5.39 32.82
N GLN A 33 19.17 -5.48 33.09
CA GLN A 33 20.19 -5.54 32.06
C GLN A 33 20.04 -6.81 31.19
N GLU A 34 19.76 -7.94 31.82
CA GLU A 34 19.48 -9.20 31.13
C GLU A 34 18.20 -9.12 30.29
N THR A 35 17.14 -8.49 30.81
CA THR A 35 15.87 -8.32 30.08
C THR A 35 16.02 -7.41 28.86
N ILE A 36 16.84 -6.36 28.97
CA ILE A 36 17.15 -5.46 27.86
C ILE A 36 18.00 -6.19 26.82
N ALA A 37 19.01 -6.95 27.25
CA ALA A 37 19.86 -7.74 26.36
C ALA A 37 19.09 -8.86 25.65
N ARG A 38 18.14 -9.51 26.33
CA ARG A 38 17.26 -10.54 25.75
C ARG A 38 16.17 -9.97 24.85
N ARG A 39 15.86 -8.67 24.96
CA ARG A 39 15.04 -7.94 23.96
C ARG A 39 15.88 -7.66 22.71
N GLU A 40 16.42 -8.71 22.10
CA GLU A 40 16.81 -8.63 20.71
C GLU A 40 15.53 -8.35 19.92
N ALA A 41 15.44 -7.17 19.32
CA ALA A 41 14.34 -6.86 18.41
C ALA A 41 14.31 -7.96 17.35
N PRO A 42 13.14 -8.56 17.05
CA PRO A 42 13.08 -9.62 16.07
C PRO A 42 13.60 -9.08 14.74
N VAL A 43 14.78 -9.53 14.33
CA VAL A 43 15.37 -9.21 13.03
C VAL A 43 14.55 -9.97 12.01
N VAL A 44 13.50 -9.33 11.50
CA VAL A 44 12.65 -9.93 10.46
C VAL A 44 13.48 -10.02 9.17
N PRO A 45 13.77 -11.21 8.63
CA PRO A 45 14.53 -11.32 7.40
C PRO A 45 13.75 -10.71 6.23
N LEU A 46 14.29 -9.66 5.61
CA LEU A 46 13.65 -8.93 4.50
C LEU A 46 13.64 -9.68 3.17
N SER A 47 14.22 -10.89 3.09
CA SER A 47 14.42 -11.63 1.83
C SER A 47 13.11 -11.89 1.08
N TRP A 48 12.05 -12.33 1.77
CA TRP A 48 10.76 -12.61 1.14
C TRP A 48 9.99 -11.35 0.72
N ARG A 49 10.16 -10.24 1.44
CA ARG A 49 9.56 -8.95 1.07
C ARG A 49 10.14 -8.40 -0.23
N ARG A 50 11.45 -8.58 -0.47
CA ARG A 50 12.11 -8.16 -1.72
C ARG A 50 11.55 -8.90 -2.94
N MET A 51 11.30 -10.20 -2.81
CA MET A 51 10.69 -11.00 -3.88
C MET A 51 9.25 -10.56 -4.17
N GLY A 52 8.45 -10.28 -3.12
CA GLY A 52 7.08 -9.79 -3.27
C GLY A 52 7.02 -8.44 -4.01
N VAL A 53 7.91 -7.50 -3.66
CA VAL A 53 8.00 -6.20 -4.34
C VAL A 53 8.40 -6.36 -5.81
N ALA A 54 9.36 -7.24 -6.10
CA ALA A 54 9.78 -7.51 -7.48
C ALA A 54 8.64 -8.12 -8.33
N ALA A 55 7.92 -9.10 -7.78
CA ALA A 55 6.77 -9.72 -8.45
C ALA A 55 5.65 -8.71 -8.72
N ALA A 56 5.34 -7.86 -7.73
CA ALA A 56 4.34 -6.79 -7.88
C ALA A 56 4.74 -5.78 -8.96
N ALA A 57 6.02 -5.39 -9.03
CA ALA A 57 6.52 -4.49 -10.07
C ALA A 57 6.41 -5.08 -11.48
N VAL A 58 6.71 -6.37 -11.64
CA VAL A 58 6.56 -7.09 -12.92
C VAL A 58 5.09 -7.15 -13.34
N MET A 59 4.19 -7.51 -12.42
CA MET A 59 2.75 -7.50 -12.65
C MET A 59 2.26 -6.12 -13.09
N LEU A 60 2.65 -5.06 -12.38
CA LEU A 60 2.28 -3.68 -12.73
C LEU A 60 2.75 -3.31 -14.14
N PHE A 61 4.00 -3.63 -14.47
CA PHE A 61 4.58 -3.33 -15.78
C PHE A 61 3.85 -4.05 -16.92
N LEU A 62 3.55 -5.34 -16.74
CA LEU A 62 2.76 -6.13 -17.70
C LEU A 62 1.37 -5.53 -17.93
N ASN A 63 0.69 -5.13 -16.86
CA ASN A 63 -0.64 -4.51 -16.98
C ASN A 63 -0.59 -3.17 -17.73
N ILE A 64 0.41 -2.33 -17.45
CA ILE A 64 0.61 -1.06 -18.16
C ILE A 64 0.93 -1.31 -19.65
N ALA A 65 1.80 -2.27 -19.94
CA ALA A 65 2.17 -2.63 -21.31
C ALA A 65 0.97 -3.16 -22.09
N ALA A 66 0.17 -4.04 -21.49
CA ALA A 66 -1.05 -4.58 -22.08
C ALA A 66 -2.07 -3.47 -22.39
N LEU A 67 -2.29 -2.55 -21.45
CA LEU A 67 -3.21 -1.43 -21.65
C LEU A 67 -2.75 -0.52 -22.79
N ARG A 68 -1.44 -0.19 -22.85
CA ARG A 68 -0.88 0.62 -23.95
C ARG A 68 -1.02 -0.06 -25.30
N HIS A 69 -0.77 -1.37 -25.36
CA HIS A 69 -0.92 -2.12 -26.59
C HIS A 69 -2.38 -2.16 -27.06
N TYR A 70 -3.30 -2.44 -26.14
CA TYR A 70 -4.73 -2.46 -26.42
C TYR A 70 -5.25 -1.10 -26.93
N SER A 71 -4.86 0.00 -26.28
CA SER A 71 -5.25 1.35 -26.72
C SER A 71 -4.69 1.69 -28.10
N LYS A 72 -3.44 1.32 -28.39
CA LYS A 72 -2.83 1.57 -29.70
C LYS A 72 -3.52 0.78 -30.82
N THR A 73 -3.83 -0.50 -30.59
CA THR A 73 -4.51 -1.33 -31.58
C THR A 73 -5.93 -0.84 -31.87
N GLN A 74 -6.67 -0.34 -30.87
CA GLN A 74 -7.97 0.29 -31.12
C GLN A 74 -7.85 1.57 -31.95
N SER A 75 -6.86 2.43 -31.67
CA SER A 75 -6.66 3.65 -32.47
C SER A 75 -6.29 3.34 -33.92
N GLU A 76 -5.46 2.34 -34.17
CA GLU A 76 -5.08 1.94 -35.55
C GLU A 76 -6.25 1.27 -36.29
N THR A 77 -7.08 0.47 -35.61
CA THR A 77 -8.25 -0.19 -36.23
C THR A 77 -9.35 0.82 -36.62
N THR A 78 -9.56 1.87 -35.81
CA THR A 78 -10.54 2.92 -36.12
C THR A 78 -10.08 3.82 -37.27
N VAL A 79 -8.79 4.12 -37.39
CA VAL A 79 -8.27 4.96 -38.49
C VAL A 79 -8.32 4.21 -39.83
N GLN A 80 -8.03 2.90 -39.83
CA GLN A 80 -8.10 2.08 -41.05
C GLN A 80 -9.53 1.81 -41.52
N SER A 81 -10.52 1.82 -40.63
CA SER A 81 -11.93 1.67 -41.00
C SER A 81 -12.56 2.99 -41.48
N SER A 82 -12.08 4.15 -41.02
CA SER A 82 -12.54 5.46 -41.52
C SER A 82 -12.02 5.81 -42.92
N GLU A 83 -10.88 5.28 -43.35
CA GLU A 83 -10.30 5.59 -44.68
C GLU A 83 -10.96 4.78 -45.83
N TYR A 84 -11.60 3.64 -45.52
CA TYR A 84 -12.38 2.87 -46.48
C TYR A 84 -13.89 3.20 -46.49
N SER A 85 -14.44 3.78 -45.42
CA SER A 85 -15.86 4.15 -45.37
C SER A 85 -16.22 5.40 -46.20
N ASP A 86 -15.28 6.31 -46.48
CA ASP A 86 -15.54 7.48 -47.34
C ASP A 86 -15.59 7.14 -48.83
N ALA A 87 -15.05 5.99 -49.25
CA ALA A 87 -15.09 5.53 -50.64
C ALA A 87 -16.38 4.76 -51.01
N GLU A 88 -17.12 4.22 -50.03
CA GLU A 88 -18.37 3.46 -50.30
C GLU A 88 -19.65 4.33 -50.29
N SER A 89 -19.56 5.60 -49.87
CA SER A 89 -20.70 6.53 -49.81
C SER A 89 -21.15 7.09 -51.19
N LEU A 90 -20.49 6.73 -52.29
CA LEU A 90 -20.76 7.31 -53.62
C LEU A 90 -21.57 6.41 -54.58
N ILE A 91 -22.02 5.23 -54.15
CA ILE A 91 -22.98 4.44 -54.94
C ILE A 91 -24.39 4.72 -54.38
N SER A 92 -24.85 5.94 -54.65
CA SER A 92 -26.24 6.34 -54.49
C SER A 92 -27.03 5.85 -55.70
N ASN A 93 -28.13 5.12 -55.44
CA ASN A 93 -29.23 4.80 -56.35
C ASN A 93 -28.89 4.10 -57.68
N TYR A 94 -29.12 2.78 -57.72
CA TYR A 94 -29.67 2.16 -58.93
C TYR A 94 -30.36 0.85 -58.55
N ASN A 95 -31.70 0.88 -58.45
CA ASN A 95 -32.51 -0.33 -58.54
C ASN A 95 -33.10 -0.38 -59.95
N ILE A 96 -32.38 -1.12 -60.81
CA ILE A 96 -32.77 -1.55 -62.14
C ILE A 96 -33.54 -2.86 -61.96
N TYR A 97 -34.82 -2.80 -61.62
CA TYR A 97 -35.68 -3.98 -61.79
C TYR A 97 -37.00 -3.53 -62.40
N GLU A 98 -37.03 -3.63 -63.72
CA GLU A 98 -38.26 -3.81 -64.51
C GLU A 98 -38.83 -5.19 -64.19
N LEU A 99 -40.14 -5.23 -63.88
CA LEU A 99 -41.03 -6.39 -64.02
C LEU A 99 -42.43 -5.88 -64.33
#